data_AF-A0A399IF35-F1
#
_entry.id   AF-A0A399IF35-F1
#
_cell.length_a   1.000
_cell.length_b   1.000
_cell.length_c   1.000
_cell.angle_alpha   90.00
_cell.angle_beta   90.00
_cell.angle_gamma   90.00
#
_symmetry.space_group_name_H-M   'P 1'
#
loop_
_entity.id
_entity.type
_entity.pdbx_description
1 polymer ?
#
loop_
_entity_poly.entity_id
_entity_poly.type
_entity_poly.pdbx_seq_one_letter_code
_entity_poly.pdbx_strand_id
1 'polypeptide(L)' 'MTDQLGKDGTELICSCGEMHKGHICWLTNMGLLMEVQHLSDQPTVSCVKCGAKANLPHNVCFPAALGSN' A
#
# COMPACT_ATOMS: atom_id res chain seq x y z
N MET A 1 13.42 19.67 -20.01
CA MET A 1 11.99 19.48 -19.72
C MET A 1 11.93 18.26 -18.82
N THR A 2 12.31 18.42 -17.55
CA THR A 2 12.49 17.29 -16.63
C THR A 2 11.14 16.94 -16.02
N ASP A 3 10.72 15.73 -16.30
CA ASP A 3 9.45 15.13 -15.95
C ASP A 3 9.24 15.20 -14.44
N GLN A 4 8.11 15.81 -14.07
CA GLN A 4 7.68 16.02 -12.71
C GLN A 4 7.29 14.67 -12.09
N LEU A 5 8.26 13.99 -11.48
CA LEU A 5 7.99 12.90 -10.55
C LEU A 5 7.38 13.51 -9.29
N GLY A 6 6.05 13.45 -9.21
CA GLY A 6 5.23 13.93 -8.10
C GLY A 6 5.82 13.56 -6.75
N LYS A 7 6.33 14.57 -6.07
CA LYS A 7 6.82 14.56 -4.71
C LYS A 7 5.66 14.80 -3.76
N ASP A 8 5.14 13.72 -3.17
CA ASP A 8 4.51 13.76 -1.85
C ASP A 8 5.04 12.58 -1.04
N GLY A 9 6.30 12.74 -0.62
CA GLY A 9 6.99 11.84 0.28
C GLY A 9 6.39 11.90 1.67
N THR A 10 5.32 11.15 1.89
CA THR A 10 5.07 10.63 3.23
C THR A 10 6.00 9.45 3.38
N GLU A 11 7.07 9.61 4.16
CA GLU A 11 7.85 8.47 4.65
C GLU A 11 6.86 7.49 5.24
N LEU A 12 6.61 6.44 4.47
CA LEU A 12 5.59 5.48 4.78
C LEU A 12 6.25 4.51 5.74
N ILE A 13 6.50 5.00 6.97
CA ILE A 13 7.21 4.33 8.05
C ILE A 13 6.34 3.16 8.51
N CYS A 14 6.34 2.08 7.73
CA CYS A 14 5.87 0.80 8.21
C CYS A 14 6.95 0.23 9.15
N SER A 15 6.54 -0.24 10.33
CA SER A 15 7.45 -0.75 11.37
C SER A 15 7.87 -2.21 11.13
N CYS A 16 7.58 -2.79 9.95
CA CYS A 16 7.74 -4.23 9.70
C CYS A 16 9.14 -4.64 9.19
N GLY A 17 10.14 -3.75 9.24
CA GLY A 17 11.53 -4.11 8.93
C GLY A 17 11.71 -4.75 7.54
N GLU A 18 12.32 -5.93 7.50
CA GLU A 18 12.68 -6.68 6.28
C GLU A 18 11.48 -7.31 5.55
N MET A 19 10.30 -7.36 6.20
CA MET A 19 9.09 -8.01 5.68
C MET A 19 8.22 -7.10 4.78
N HIS A 20 8.78 -6.02 4.22
CA HIS A 20 8.04 -5.08 3.37
C HIS A 20 7.89 -5.53 1.90
N LYS A 21 8.62 -6.56 1.45
CA LYS A 21 8.55 -7.02 0.06
C LYS A 21 7.16 -7.60 -0.22
N GLY A 22 6.39 -6.92 -1.07
CA GLY A 22 5.05 -7.36 -1.51
C GLY A 22 3.88 -6.63 -0.87
N HIS A 23 4.08 -5.74 0.11
CA HIS A 23 2.99 -4.91 0.63
C HIS A 23 2.71 -3.69 -0.26
N ILE A 24 1.46 -3.22 -0.29
CA ILE A 24 1.01 -2.06 -1.07
C ILE A 24 1.89 -0.83 -0.82
N CYS A 25 2.21 -0.55 0.46
CA CYS A 25 2.99 0.64 0.80
C CYS A 25 4.41 0.59 0.15
N TRP A 26 5.03 -0.61 0.03
CA TRP A 26 6.33 -0.80 -0.63
C TRP A 26 6.22 -0.79 -2.16
N LEU A 27 5.21 -1.47 -2.70
CA LEU A 27 4.95 -1.50 -4.15
C LEU A 27 4.71 -0.08 -4.69
N THR A 28 3.97 0.74 -3.94
CA THR A 28 3.75 2.16 -4.25
C THR A 28 5.07 2.93 -4.28
N ASN A 29 5.94 2.73 -3.28
CA ASN A 29 7.24 3.39 -3.22
C ASN A 29 8.19 2.95 -4.35
N MET A 30 8.09 1.71 -4.82
CA MET A 30 8.83 1.19 -5.97
C MET A 30 8.24 1.65 -7.33
N GLY A 31 7.11 2.36 -7.33
CA GLY A 31 6.40 2.75 -8.55
C GLY A 31 5.67 1.61 -9.25
N LEU A 32 5.45 0.47 -8.58
CA LEU A 32 4.72 -0.69 -9.10
C LEU A 32 3.20 -0.50 -8.97
N LEU A 33 2.69 0.57 -9.58
CA LEU A 33 1.29 1.00 -9.46
C LEU A 33 0.28 0.00 -10.03
N MET A 34 0.64 -0.74 -11.10
CA MET A 34 -0.21 -1.81 -11.64
C MET A 34 -0.46 -2.90 -10.61
N GLU A 35 0.58 -3.28 -9.87
CA GLU A 35 0.48 -4.34 -8.87
C GLU A 35 -0.32 -3.87 -7.66
N VAL A 36 -0.11 -2.63 -7.23
CA VAL A 36 -0.95 -1.98 -6.21
C VAL A 36 -2.43 -1.97 -6.64
N GLN A 37 -2.70 -1.64 -7.90
CA GLN A 37 -4.06 -1.60 -8.43
C GLN A 37 -4.69 -2.99 -8.46
N HIS A 38 -3.96 -4.02 -8.91
CA HIS A 38 -4.46 -5.40 -8.90
C HIS A 38 -4.75 -5.89 -7.46
N LEU A 39 -3.85 -5.60 -6.53
CA LEU A 39 -3.98 -5.98 -5.13
C LEU A 39 -4.99 -5.13 -4.35
N SER A 40 -5.50 -4.02 -4.92
CA SER A 40 -6.51 -3.14 -4.32
C SER A 40 -7.79 -3.01 -5.17
N ASP A 41 -7.96 -3.86 -6.19
CA ASP A 41 -9.14 -3.88 -7.06
C ASP A 41 -10.45 -4.12 -6.29
N GLN A 42 -10.43 -5.03 -5.31
CA GLN A 42 -11.54 -5.39 -4.44
C GLN A 42 -11.10 -5.34 -2.98
N PRO A 43 -10.90 -4.13 -2.44
CA PRO A 43 -10.28 -3.99 -1.15
C PRO A 43 -11.21 -4.44 -0.03
N THR A 44 -10.85 -5.53 0.63
CA THR A 44 -11.57 -6.07 1.80
C THR A 44 -10.95 -5.56 3.11
N VAL A 45 -9.72 -5.08 3.04
CA VAL A 45 -8.96 -4.58 4.18
C VAL A 45 -8.26 -3.26 3.86
N SER A 46 -7.93 -2.50 4.90
CA SER A 46 -7.10 -1.31 4.84
C SER A 46 -5.97 -1.37 5.85
N CYS A 47 -4.85 -0.73 5.52
CA CYS A 47 -3.76 -0.52 6.43
C CYS A 47 -4.13 0.59 7.41
N VAL A 48 -4.27 0.31 8.70
CA VAL A 48 -4.58 1.36 9.70
C VAL A 48 -3.46 2.38 9.86
N LYS A 49 -2.24 2.04 9.44
CA LYS A 49 -1.06 2.90 9.57
C LYS A 49 -0.83 3.78 8.34
N CYS A 50 -0.95 3.20 7.14
CA CYS A 50 -0.67 3.89 5.88
C CYS A 50 -1.91 4.27 5.06
N GLY A 51 -3.09 3.82 5.47
CA GLY A 51 -4.35 4.04 4.76
C GLY A 51 -4.50 3.23 3.46
N ALA A 52 -3.45 2.54 3.00
CA ALA A 52 -3.49 1.72 1.80
C ALA A 52 -4.57 0.64 1.89
N LYS A 53 -5.31 0.44 0.81
CA LYS A 53 -6.35 -0.58 0.72
C LYS A 53 -5.79 -1.81 0.01
N ALA A 54 -6.29 -2.98 0.38
CA ALA A 54 -5.94 -4.21 -0.31
C ALA A 54 -7.04 -5.26 -0.24
N ASN A 55 -6.99 -6.19 -1.18
CA ASN A 55 -7.93 -7.29 -1.30
C ASN A 55 -7.72 -8.34 -0.20
N LEU A 56 -6.50 -8.45 0.33
CA LEU A 56 -6.12 -9.42 1.34
C LEU A 56 -5.32 -8.78 2.47
N PRO A 57 -5.47 -9.27 3.71
CA PRO A 57 -4.72 -8.76 4.87
C PRO A 57 -3.21 -8.90 4.75
N HIS A 58 -2.69 -9.87 3.99
CA HIS A 58 -1.25 -10.02 3.79
C HIS A 58 -0.63 -8.93 2.90
N ASN A 59 -1.45 -8.16 2.15
CA ASN A 59 -0.95 -7.15 1.21
C ASN A 59 -0.65 -5.82 1.91
N VAL A 60 -0.93 -5.72 3.21
CA VAL A 60 -0.74 -4.51 4.00
C VAL A 60 -0.06 -4.83 5.32
N CYS A 61 0.69 -3.87 5.86
CA CYS A 61 1.41 -4.06 7.12
C CYS A 61 0.49 -4.26 8.34
N PHE A 62 -0.63 -3.52 8.37
CA PHE A 62 -1.55 -3.51 9.51
C PHE A 62 -2.99 -3.63 9.01
N PRO A 63 -3.44 -4.83 8.62
CA PRO A 63 -4.76 -5.02 8.05
C PRO A 63 -5.86 -4.77 9.08
N ALA A 64 -6.80 -3.90 8.72
CA ALA A 64 -8.11 -3.77 9.35
C ALA A 64 -9.19 -4.07 8.32
N ALA A 65 -10.24 -4.75 8.75
CA ALA A 65 -11.39 -5.03 7.89
C ALA A 65 -12.05 -3.72 7.43
N LEU A 66 -12.17 -3.53 6.13
CA LEU A 66 -13.07 -2.54 5.55
C LEU A 66 -14.46 -3.18 5.58
N GLY A 67 -15.16 -3.02 6.70
CA GLY A 67 -16.47 -3.63 6.92
C GLY A 67 -17.42 -3.34 5.77
N SER A 68 -17.92 -4.40 5.15
CA SER A 68 -19.19 -4.40 4.42
C SER A 68 -20.28 -4.11 5.46
N ASN A 69 -20.85 -2.90 5.42
CA ASN A 69 -22.05 -2.61 6.19
C ASN A 69 -23.29 -3.12 5.44
#